data_AF-A0A3S3ZMS2-F1
#
_entry.id   AF-A0A3S3ZMS2-F1
#
_cell.length_a   1.000
_cell.length_b   1.000
_cell.length_c   1.000
_cell.angle_alpha   90.00
_cell.angle_beta   90.00
_cell.angle_gamma   90.00
#
_symmetry.space_group_name_H-M   'P 1'
#
loop_
_entity.id
_entity.type
_entity.pdbx_description
1 polymer ?
#
loop_
_entity_poly.entity_id
_entity_poly.type
_entity_poly.pdbx_seq_one_letter_code
_entity_poly.pdbx_strand_id
1 'polypeptide(L)'
;MNKPARRDGIPDRRRRQAREGAPGTARPTPASNKQTSKQTNKRGRPKAPKPQRAQLQPHVPKISNAKPAKHQYTPDDRDLTVVQGDGVRLQKVLAKAGVASRRAAEELIAQGRVEVDGRIVVEQGLRIDPENAVVRVDGTRVVVKEDLVHLALNKPRGWQSTMSDDLGRPCVGDIVSERVAAGQRLFHVGRLDADTEGLLLLTNDGDLAHRLMHPSYQVSKTYLATVQGVVGRGVGKSLKSGVELDDGPAKVDSFALLDINDGKSLVKVVLHEGRKHIVRRLLEAVGHPVIRLVRTDIGAVALGDQRPGTLRVLGRHEVGGLYGAVGL
;
A
#
# COMPACT_ATOMS: atom_id res chain seq x y z
N MET A 1 46.22 -25.85 -27.24
CA MET A 1 46.78 -24.63 -26.66
C MET A 1 47.67 -23.96 -27.71
N ASN A 2 47.23 -22.83 -28.28
CA ASN A 2 48.00 -21.97 -29.18
C ASN A 2 47.67 -20.51 -28.79
N LYS A 3 48.69 -19.70 -28.48
CA LYS A 3 48.53 -18.27 -28.11
C LYS A 3 48.67 -17.38 -29.36
N PRO A 4 47.80 -16.40 -29.60
CA PRO A 4 48.02 -15.36 -30.59
C PRO A 4 48.66 -14.09 -30.00
N ALA A 5 49.45 -13.42 -30.84
CA ALA A 5 50.20 -12.20 -30.59
C ALA A 5 49.33 -10.91 -30.66
N ARG A 6 49.79 -9.86 -29.96
CA ARG A 6 49.17 -8.52 -29.93
C ARG A 6 49.64 -7.63 -31.09
N ARG A 7 48.76 -6.74 -31.54
CA ARG A 7 49.00 -5.72 -32.58
C ARG A 7 48.63 -4.34 -32.03
N ASP A 8 49.31 -3.93 -30.95
CA ASP A 8 49.24 -2.55 -30.44
C ASP A 8 50.25 -1.70 -31.22
N GLY A 9 49.74 -0.88 -32.14
CA GLY A 9 50.52 -0.06 -33.07
C GLY A 9 51.17 1.15 -32.43
N ILE A 10 52.30 0.94 -31.76
CA ILE A 10 53.20 1.99 -31.27
C ILE A 10 54.53 1.90 -32.04
N PRO A 11 54.97 2.94 -32.76
CA PRO A 11 56.35 3.02 -33.24
C PRO A 11 57.29 3.63 -32.19
N ASP A 12 58.51 3.11 -32.16
CA ASP A 12 59.53 3.38 -31.13
C ASP A 12 60.50 4.53 -31.52
N ARG A 13 60.71 5.40 -30.53
CA ARG A 13 61.87 6.23 -30.12
C ARG A 13 62.89 6.87 -31.10
N ARG A 14 63.20 8.13 -30.69
CA ARG A 14 64.50 8.88 -30.59
C ARG A 14 64.86 9.89 -31.70
N ARG A 15 64.94 11.19 -31.34
CA ARG A 15 66.20 11.95 -31.07
C ARG A 15 65.99 13.46 -30.75
N ARG A 16 66.73 13.92 -29.72
CA ARG A 16 67.48 15.21 -29.51
C ARG A 16 66.69 16.55 -29.45
N GLN A 17 66.72 17.26 -28.31
CA GLN A 17 67.62 18.41 -27.94
C GLN A 17 67.46 19.61 -28.90
N ALA A 18 67.23 20.87 -28.52
CA ALA A 18 67.57 21.64 -27.31
C ALA A 18 66.72 22.95 -27.20
N ARG A 19 66.77 23.62 -26.01
CA ARG A 19 66.90 25.08 -25.70
C ARG A 19 66.12 26.10 -26.57
N GLU A 20 65.55 27.23 -26.14
CA GLU A 20 65.68 28.16 -25.01
C GLU A 20 64.59 29.24 -25.25
N GLY A 21 64.18 30.00 -24.23
CA GLY A 21 63.68 31.38 -24.43
C GLY A 21 62.19 31.68 -24.14
N ALA A 22 61.89 32.03 -22.88
CA ALA A 22 60.99 33.16 -22.57
C ALA A 22 61.83 34.47 -22.67
N PRO A 23 61.29 35.72 -22.76
CA PRO A 23 60.08 36.21 -22.08
C PRO A 23 59.25 37.31 -22.79
N GLY A 24 58.16 37.74 -22.14
CA GLY A 24 57.45 39.02 -22.38
C GLY A 24 56.40 38.98 -23.50
N THR A 25 55.25 39.65 -23.49
CA THR A 25 54.69 40.74 -22.67
C THR A 25 53.17 40.83 -22.96
N ALA A 26 52.38 41.09 -21.91
CA ALA A 26 51.17 41.93 -21.86
C ALA A 26 50.11 41.95 -23.00
N ARG A 27 48.93 41.40 -22.65
CA ARG A 27 47.57 42.03 -22.71
C ARG A 27 46.80 42.05 -24.07
N PRO A 28 45.47 42.33 -24.09
CA PRO A 28 44.46 41.27 -24.29
C PRO A 28 43.41 41.55 -25.42
N THR A 29 42.66 40.49 -25.77
CA THR A 29 41.33 40.43 -26.45
C THR A 29 41.19 41.03 -27.87
N PRO A 30 40.47 40.33 -28.76
CA PRO A 30 39.11 40.79 -29.00
C PRO A 30 38.07 39.66 -29.04
N ALA A 31 36.83 40.07 -28.80
CA ALA A 31 35.62 39.29 -28.90
C ALA A 31 35.50 38.53 -30.24
N SER A 32 35.04 37.29 -30.19
CA SER A 32 34.38 36.64 -31.33
C SER A 32 33.40 35.57 -30.87
N ASN A 33 32.14 36.00 -30.79
CA ASN A 33 30.96 35.33 -31.31
C ASN A 33 30.85 33.78 -31.19
N LYS A 34 30.02 33.35 -30.23
CA LYS A 34 29.36 32.03 -30.26
C LYS A 34 28.39 31.98 -31.45
N GLN A 35 28.73 31.21 -32.48
CA GLN A 35 27.73 30.66 -33.41
C GLN A 35 27.50 29.19 -33.10
N THR A 36 26.49 28.90 -32.28
CA THR A 36 25.86 27.58 -32.21
C THR A 36 24.94 27.41 -33.43
N SER A 37 25.31 26.51 -34.34
CA SER A 37 24.52 26.12 -35.50
C SER A 37 23.27 25.34 -35.08
N LYS A 38 22.08 25.88 -35.41
CA LYS A 38 20.78 25.20 -35.23
C LYS A 38 20.51 24.27 -36.42
N GLN A 39 20.46 22.97 -36.17
CA GLN A 39 20.03 21.97 -37.16
C GLN A 39 18.51 22.06 -37.44
N THR A 40 18.14 22.09 -38.72
CA THR A 40 16.74 22.07 -39.21
C THR A 40 16.40 20.71 -39.84
N ASN A 41 15.12 20.33 -39.85
CA ASN A 41 14.62 19.15 -40.58
C ASN A 41 14.18 19.53 -42.02
N LYS A 42 14.13 18.55 -42.94
CA LYS A 42 13.88 18.64 -44.41
C LYS A 42 12.64 19.41 -44.93
N ARG A 43 11.88 20.13 -44.08
CA ARG A 43 10.78 21.03 -44.48
C ARG A 43 10.84 22.42 -43.82
N GLY A 44 12.01 22.85 -43.33
CA GLY A 44 12.26 24.26 -42.99
C GLY A 44 11.47 24.83 -41.79
N ARG A 45 10.90 23.99 -40.91
CA ARG A 45 10.30 24.44 -39.63
C ARG A 45 11.19 24.09 -38.43
N PRO A 46 11.27 24.95 -37.40
CA PRO A 46 12.02 24.66 -36.18
C PRO A 46 11.41 23.44 -35.46
N LYS A 47 12.27 22.51 -35.04
CA LYS A 47 11.89 21.28 -34.31
C LYS A 47 11.37 21.67 -32.93
N ALA A 48 10.08 21.43 -32.66
CA ALA A 48 9.53 21.59 -31.31
C ALA A 48 10.30 20.67 -30.34
N PRO A 49 10.67 21.15 -29.13
CA PRO A 49 11.31 20.28 -28.14
C PRO A 49 10.36 19.16 -27.76
N LYS A 50 10.84 17.91 -27.77
CA LYS A 50 10.09 16.75 -27.27
C LYS A 50 9.63 17.05 -25.84
N PRO A 51 8.36 16.78 -25.47
CA PRO A 51 7.92 16.95 -24.10
C PRO A 51 8.76 16.02 -23.21
N GLN A 52 9.52 16.61 -22.29
CA GLN A 52 10.19 15.84 -21.24
C GLN A 52 9.09 15.20 -20.40
N ARG A 53 9.09 13.87 -20.35
CA ARG A 53 8.22 13.09 -19.46
C ARG A 53 8.57 13.54 -18.04
N ALA A 54 7.70 14.34 -17.43
CA ALA A 54 7.86 14.76 -16.05
C ALA A 54 8.00 13.48 -15.21
N GLN A 55 9.15 13.32 -14.56
CA GLN A 55 9.31 12.30 -13.53
C GLN A 55 8.32 12.68 -12.44
N LEU A 56 7.21 11.95 -12.35
CA LEU A 56 6.29 12.00 -11.23
C LEU A 56 7.10 11.60 -9.99
N GLN A 57 7.63 12.59 -9.28
CA GLN A 57 8.15 12.37 -7.94
C GLN A 57 6.98 11.83 -7.10
N PRO A 58 7.21 10.81 -6.26
CA PRO A 58 6.16 10.32 -5.37
C PRO A 58 5.60 11.51 -4.59
N HIS A 59 4.29 11.75 -4.74
CA HIS A 59 3.62 12.85 -4.08
C HIS A 59 3.61 12.58 -2.59
N VAL A 60 4.63 13.05 -1.87
CA VAL A 60 4.64 12.99 -0.41
C VAL A 60 3.52 13.90 0.08
N PRO A 61 2.49 13.39 0.77
CA PRO A 61 1.43 14.24 1.29
C PRO A 61 2.05 15.26 2.25
N LYS A 62 1.84 16.54 1.96
CA LYS A 62 2.23 17.65 2.83
C LYS A 62 0.99 18.08 3.60
N ILE A 63 1.08 18.04 4.93
CA ILE A 63 -0.01 18.50 5.80
C ILE A 63 -0.11 20.03 5.76
N SER A 64 1.02 20.71 5.55
CA SER A 64 1.08 22.15 5.34
C SER A 64 2.10 22.52 4.26
N ASN A 65 1.91 23.68 3.64
CA ASN A 65 2.89 24.28 2.71
C ASN A 65 4.05 24.97 3.45
N ALA A 66 4.12 24.87 4.78
CA ALA A 66 5.21 25.46 5.55
C ALA A 66 6.52 24.75 5.21
N LYS A 67 7.61 25.52 5.11
CA LYS A 67 8.95 24.92 5.00
C LYS A 67 9.22 24.11 6.27
N PRO A 68 9.80 22.90 6.19
CA PRO A 68 10.18 22.15 7.38
C PRO A 68 11.06 23.06 8.25
N ALA A 69 10.73 23.12 9.54
CA ALA A 69 11.41 24.00 10.47
C ALA A 69 12.89 23.61 10.53
N LYS A 70 13.77 24.40 9.92
CA LYS A 70 15.20 24.10 9.86
C LYS A 70 15.84 24.15 11.25
N HIS A 71 15.34 25.03 12.11
CA HIS A 71 15.59 25.08 13.55
C HIS A 71 14.42 25.85 14.19
N GLN A 72 13.70 25.23 15.13
CA GLN A 72 12.88 25.99 16.08
C GLN A 72 13.67 26.05 17.40
N TYR A 73 13.81 27.26 17.91
CA TYR A 73 14.47 27.53 19.18
C TYR A 73 13.64 26.93 20.31
N THR A 74 14.10 25.84 20.90
CA THR A 74 13.64 25.40 22.23
C THR A 74 14.66 25.87 23.26
N PRO A 75 14.25 26.65 24.27
CA PRO A 75 15.11 26.91 25.41
C PRO A 75 15.17 25.65 26.27
N ASP A 76 16.42 25.24 26.49
CA ASP A 76 16.94 24.46 27.61
C ASP A 76 16.74 22.94 27.62
N ASP A 77 17.90 22.29 27.83
CA ASP A 77 18.10 20.88 28.12
C ASP A 77 17.38 20.51 29.42
N ARG A 78 16.08 20.23 29.34
CA ARG A 78 15.50 19.29 30.29
C ARG A 78 15.77 17.89 29.76
N ASP A 79 16.59 17.13 30.48
CA ASP A 79 16.78 15.69 30.37
C ASP A 79 15.43 14.94 30.50
N LEU A 80 14.56 15.09 29.50
CA LEU A 80 13.49 14.15 29.23
C LEU A 80 14.18 13.00 28.52
N THR A 81 14.71 12.09 29.33
CA THR A 81 15.02 10.73 28.88
C THR A 81 13.79 10.27 28.10
N VAL A 82 13.98 10.07 26.79
CA VAL A 82 12.93 9.50 25.96
C VAL A 82 12.72 8.09 26.49
N VAL A 83 11.73 7.93 27.37
CA VAL A 83 11.50 6.69 28.09
C VAL A 83 11.21 5.61 27.07
N GLN A 84 12.18 4.70 26.89
CA GLN A 84 11.95 3.45 26.19
C GLN A 84 11.10 2.55 27.11
N GLY A 85 9.78 2.78 27.14
CA GLY A 85 8.83 2.02 27.94
C GLY A 85 7.40 2.16 27.38
N ASP A 86 6.57 1.12 27.61
CA ASP A 86 5.12 0.83 27.40
C ASP A 86 4.19 1.75 26.56
N GLY A 87 4.73 2.64 25.73
CA GLY A 87 3.98 3.53 24.88
C GLY A 87 3.62 2.93 23.52
N VAL A 88 2.79 3.66 22.78
CA VAL A 88 2.44 3.35 21.40
C VAL A 88 3.56 3.83 20.48
N ARG A 89 3.98 3.00 19.53
CA ARG A 89 5.00 3.39 18.55
C ARG A 89 4.55 4.65 17.79
N LEU A 90 5.43 5.64 17.65
CA LEU A 90 5.13 6.95 17.06
C LEU A 90 4.46 6.83 15.68
N GLN A 91 4.92 5.93 14.80
CA GLN A 91 4.29 5.73 13.49
C GLN A 91 2.87 5.14 13.56
N LYS A 92 2.52 4.41 14.64
CA LYS A 92 1.14 3.96 14.89
C LYS A 92 0.27 5.15 15.33
N VAL A 93 0.79 6.04 16.18
CA VAL A 93 0.09 7.26 16.60
C VAL A 93 -0.19 8.18 15.41
N LEU A 94 0.82 8.47 14.59
CA LEU A 94 0.69 9.28 13.37
C LEU A 94 -0.32 8.67 12.39
N ALA A 95 -0.30 7.35 12.21
CA ALA A 95 -1.26 6.67 11.35
C ALA A 95 -2.70 6.75 11.89
N LYS A 96 -2.89 6.57 13.21
CA LYS A 96 -4.20 6.68 13.88
C LYS A 96 -4.75 8.10 13.77
N ALA A 97 -3.90 9.12 13.87
CA ALA A 97 -4.28 10.52 13.68
C ALA A 97 -4.53 10.90 12.20
N GLY A 98 -4.45 9.95 11.27
CA GLY A 98 -4.74 10.18 9.85
C GLY A 98 -3.62 10.87 9.06
N VAL A 99 -2.43 11.08 9.65
CA VAL A 99 -1.33 11.82 9.03
C VAL A 99 -0.77 11.10 7.79
N ALA A 100 -0.36 9.84 7.94
CA ALA A 100 0.31 9.08 6.89
C ALA A 100 0.18 7.58 7.16
N SER A 101 0.45 6.70 6.19
CA SER A 101 0.42 5.24 6.44
C SER A 101 1.53 4.91 7.42
N ARG A 102 1.51 3.76 8.11
CA ARG A 102 2.59 3.44 9.05
C ARG A 102 3.98 3.55 8.41
N ARG A 103 4.12 3.06 7.17
CA ARG A 103 5.37 3.15 6.38
C ARG A 103 5.69 4.58 5.94
N ALA A 104 4.70 5.32 5.46
CA ALA A 104 4.92 6.72 5.10
C ALA A 104 5.22 7.60 6.32
N ALA A 105 4.70 7.25 7.50
CA ALA A 105 5.04 7.90 8.76
C ALA A 105 6.48 7.59 9.19
N GLU A 106 6.97 6.37 8.97
CA GLU A 106 8.40 6.04 9.17
C GLU A 106 9.30 6.88 8.26
N GLU A 107 8.90 7.12 7.02
CA GLU A 107 9.61 8.02 6.10
C GLU A 107 9.59 9.48 6.58
N LEU A 108 8.45 9.98 7.09
CA LEU A 108 8.36 11.33 7.67
C LEU A 108 9.28 11.48 8.89
N ILE A 109 9.36 10.46 9.74
CA ILE A 109 10.29 10.42 10.88
C ILE A 109 11.72 10.46 10.37
N ALA A 110 12.10 9.58 9.45
CA ALA A 110 13.46 9.54 8.88
C ALA A 110 13.88 10.87 8.23
N GLN A 111 12.93 11.62 7.66
CA GLN A 111 13.16 12.95 7.09
C GLN A 111 13.27 14.08 8.14
N GLY A 112 13.13 13.79 9.43
CA GLY A 112 13.16 14.80 10.50
C GLY A 112 11.97 15.75 10.47
N ARG A 113 10.84 15.33 9.90
CA ARG A 113 9.62 16.15 9.78
C ARG A 113 8.67 16.01 10.96
N VAL A 114 8.99 15.11 11.90
CA VAL A 114 8.18 14.81 13.08
C VAL A 114 8.90 15.30 14.32
N GLU A 115 8.16 16.01 15.17
CA GLU A 115 8.60 16.52 16.45
C GLU A 115 7.72 15.91 17.56
N VAL A 116 8.35 15.51 18.66
CA VAL A 116 7.68 15.05 19.88
C VAL A 116 8.20 15.90 21.03
N ASP A 117 7.30 16.57 21.74
CA ASP A 117 7.61 17.42 22.90
C ASP A 117 8.75 18.43 22.67
N GLY A 118 8.78 19.07 21.50
CA GLY A 118 9.82 20.06 21.16
C GLY A 118 11.05 19.49 20.46
N ARG A 119 11.18 18.16 20.30
CA ARG A 119 12.37 17.51 19.76
C ARG A 119 12.10 16.82 18.43
N ILE A 120 12.93 17.07 17.43
CA ILE A 120 12.88 16.38 16.15
C ILE A 120 13.31 14.93 16.34
N VAL A 121 12.44 14.00 15.92
CA VAL A 121 12.70 12.56 15.98
C VAL A 121 13.07 12.07 14.60
N VAL A 122 14.25 11.47 14.48
CA VAL A 122 14.74 10.83 13.24
C VAL A 122 14.88 9.32 13.35
N GLU A 123 14.94 8.80 14.59
CA GLU A 123 15.11 7.38 14.85
C GLU A 123 13.76 6.64 14.85
N GLN A 124 13.73 5.49 14.17
CA GLN A 124 12.57 4.62 14.17
C GLN A 124 12.48 3.85 15.49
N GLY A 125 11.25 3.54 15.93
CA GLY A 125 11.02 2.70 17.10
C GLY A 125 10.67 3.45 18.37
N LEU A 126 10.73 4.78 18.35
CA LEU A 126 10.21 5.63 19.42
C LEU A 126 8.79 5.22 19.82
N ARG A 127 8.58 5.08 21.13
CA ARG A 127 7.27 4.87 21.74
C ARG A 127 6.90 6.11 22.53
N ILE A 128 5.65 6.54 22.40
CA ILE A 128 5.10 7.71 23.07
C ILE A 128 3.76 7.36 23.71
N ASP A 129 3.43 8.09 24.75
CA ASP A 129 2.07 8.13 25.27
C ASP A 129 1.25 9.15 24.47
N PRO A 130 0.25 8.72 23.67
CA PRO A 130 -0.53 9.64 22.84
C PRO A 130 -1.40 10.62 23.64
N GLU A 131 -1.68 10.37 24.92
CA GLU A 131 -2.48 11.28 25.75
C GLU A 131 -1.65 12.45 26.28
N ASN A 132 -0.39 12.19 26.63
CA ASN A 132 0.49 13.18 27.25
C ASN A 132 1.46 13.85 26.26
N ALA A 133 1.93 13.12 25.24
CA ALA A 133 2.94 13.63 24.32
C ALA A 133 2.37 14.62 23.28
N VAL A 134 3.08 15.74 23.07
CA VAL A 134 2.75 16.72 22.04
C VAL A 134 3.48 16.37 20.74
N VAL A 135 2.77 15.77 19.80
CA VAL A 135 3.31 15.43 18.47
C VAL A 135 3.01 16.54 17.47
N ARG A 136 4.02 16.96 16.69
CA ARG A 136 3.87 17.86 15.56
C ARG A 136 4.47 17.26 14.29
N VAL A 137 3.86 17.55 13.15
CA VAL A 137 4.41 17.19 11.82
C VAL A 137 4.44 18.47 10.98
N ASP A 138 5.64 18.83 10.49
CA ASP A 138 5.89 20.10 9.82
C ASP A 138 5.34 21.32 10.60
N GLY A 139 5.53 21.33 11.93
CA GLY A 139 5.06 22.37 12.85
C GLY A 139 3.57 22.34 13.21
N THR A 140 2.77 21.50 12.55
CA THR A 140 1.32 21.35 12.83
C THR A 140 1.10 20.31 13.91
N ARG A 141 0.39 20.66 15.00
CA ARG A 141 0.06 19.72 16.07
C ARG A 141 -0.86 18.62 15.54
N VAL A 142 -0.47 17.38 15.79
CA VAL A 142 -1.27 16.19 15.46
C VAL A 142 -2.22 15.93 16.62
N VAL A 143 -3.52 15.89 16.33
CA VAL A 143 -4.55 15.51 17.29
C VAL A 143 -5.05 14.13 16.91
N VAL A 144 -4.97 13.18 17.83
CA VAL A 144 -5.56 11.85 17.65
C VAL A 144 -7.07 12.01 17.83
N LYS A 145 -7.83 11.93 16.75
CA LYS A 145 -9.29 11.83 16.83
C LYS A 145 -9.66 10.42 17.26
N GLU A 146 -10.56 10.31 18.24
CA GLU A 146 -11.03 9.04 18.80
C GLU A 146 -12.22 8.44 18.06
N ASP A 147 -12.81 9.16 17.10
CA ASP A 147 -13.99 8.69 16.39
C ASP A 147 -13.67 7.44 15.57
N LEU A 148 -14.03 6.28 16.11
CA LEU A 148 -13.94 5.00 15.41
C LEU A 148 -15.00 4.93 14.32
N VAL A 149 -14.56 4.56 13.13
CA VAL A 149 -15.40 4.43 11.95
C VAL A 149 -15.25 3.02 11.44
N HIS A 150 -16.39 2.33 11.29
CA HIS A 150 -16.45 1.00 10.72
C HIS A 150 -17.47 0.98 9.59
N LEU A 151 -17.03 0.65 8.38
CA LEU A 151 -17.86 0.58 7.19
C LEU A 151 -17.82 -0.80 6.56
N ALA A 152 -18.92 -1.18 5.90
CA ALA A 152 -18.97 -2.27 4.94
C ALA A 152 -19.01 -1.70 3.52
N LEU A 153 -18.10 -2.19 2.68
CA LEU A 153 -18.07 -1.97 1.24
C LEU A 153 -18.54 -3.24 0.53
N ASN A 154 -19.51 -3.11 -0.39
CA ASN A 154 -19.68 -4.13 -1.42
C ASN A 154 -18.67 -3.84 -2.54
N LYS A 155 -17.51 -4.50 -2.50
CA LYS A 155 -16.45 -4.29 -3.48
C LYS A 155 -16.91 -4.77 -4.86
N PRO A 156 -16.89 -3.92 -5.90
CA PRO A 156 -17.21 -4.37 -7.26
C PRO A 156 -16.12 -5.30 -7.83
N ARG A 157 -16.52 -6.09 -8.83
CA ARG A 157 -15.59 -6.89 -9.64
C ARG A 157 -14.68 -5.96 -10.44
N GLY A 158 -13.42 -6.35 -10.61
CA GLY A 158 -12.38 -5.61 -11.33
C GLY A 158 -11.62 -4.57 -10.49
N TRP A 159 -12.11 -4.25 -9.29
CA TRP A 159 -11.49 -3.25 -8.42
C TRP A 159 -10.37 -3.85 -7.56
N GLN A 160 -9.32 -3.08 -7.30
CA GLN A 160 -8.20 -3.50 -6.46
C GLN A 160 -8.44 -3.24 -4.98
N SER A 161 -8.14 -4.21 -4.12
CA SER A 161 -8.15 -4.06 -2.66
C SER A 161 -6.89 -3.33 -2.18
N THR A 162 -6.77 -2.05 -2.56
CA THR A 162 -5.72 -1.12 -2.12
C THR A 162 -6.31 0.28 -1.95
N MET A 163 -5.70 1.10 -1.09
CA MET A 163 -6.07 2.51 -0.89
C MET A 163 -5.44 3.43 -1.94
N SER A 164 -4.44 2.96 -2.69
CA SER A 164 -3.79 3.67 -3.79
C SER A 164 -3.21 2.63 -4.76
N ASP A 165 -3.43 2.80 -6.06
CA ASP A 165 -2.90 1.91 -7.10
C ASP A 165 -1.94 2.68 -8.03
N ASP A 166 -0.67 2.28 -8.05
CA ASP A 166 0.38 2.95 -8.85
C ASP A 166 0.22 2.76 -10.36
N LEU A 167 -0.60 1.78 -10.78
CA LEU A 167 -0.88 1.46 -12.17
C LEU A 167 -2.18 2.10 -12.68
N GLY A 168 -2.83 2.93 -11.86
CA GLY A 168 -4.04 3.66 -12.23
C GLY A 168 -5.28 2.77 -12.43
N ARG A 169 -5.30 1.57 -11.87
CA ARG A 169 -6.47 0.68 -11.91
C ARG A 169 -7.47 1.11 -10.83
N PRO A 170 -8.79 0.95 -11.07
CA PRO A 170 -9.80 1.27 -10.07
C PRO A 170 -9.52 0.53 -8.76
N CYS A 171 -9.50 1.25 -7.65
CA CYS A 171 -9.14 0.72 -6.34
C CYS A 171 -10.10 1.17 -5.24
N VAL A 172 -10.13 0.44 -4.13
CA VAL A 172 -10.99 0.75 -2.98
C VAL A 172 -10.79 2.19 -2.50
N GLY A 173 -9.55 2.71 -2.60
CA GLY A 173 -9.23 4.11 -2.29
C GLY A 173 -10.06 5.13 -3.05
N ASP A 174 -10.41 4.86 -4.31
CA ASP A 174 -11.18 5.78 -5.16
C ASP A 174 -12.65 5.89 -4.70
N ILE A 175 -13.24 4.78 -4.22
CA ILE A 175 -14.60 4.79 -3.63
C ILE A 175 -14.61 5.53 -2.28
N VAL A 176 -13.56 5.33 -1.48
CA VAL A 176 -13.46 5.95 -0.15
C VAL A 176 -13.25 7.46 -0.28
N SER A 177 -12.39 7.90 -1.19
CA SER A 177 -12.08 9.33 -1.38
C SER A 177 -13.27 10.15 -1.88
N GLU A 178 -14.16 9.55 -2.68
CA GLU A 178 -15.38 10.20 -3.17
C GLU A 178 -16.44 10.37 -2.06
N ARG A 179 -16.49 9.46 -1.09
CA ARG A 179 -17.67 9.29 -0.21
C ARG A 179 -17.41 9.50 1.27
N VAL A 180 -16.15 9.57 1.70
CA VAL A 180 -15.79 9.75 3.11
C VAL A 180 -15.20 11.15 3.28
N ALA A 181 -15.65 11.84 4.33
CA ALA A 181 -15.23 13.21 4.62
C ALA A 181 -13.70 13.31 4.83
N ALA A 182 -13.12 14.41 4.35
CA ALA A 182 -11.69 14.70 4.51
C ALA A 182 -11.27 14.61 5.99
N GLY A 183 -10.25 13.79 6.27
CA GLY A 183 -9.66 13.63 7.61
C GLY A 183 -9.92 12.27 8.28
N GLN A 184 -10.82 11.43 7.77
CA GLN A 184 -11.00 10.06 8.28
C GLN A 184 -10.22 9.07 7.40
N ARG A 185 -9.07 8.61 7.90
CA ARG A 185 -8.18 7.72 7.15
C ARG A 185 -8.51 6.26 7.41
N LEU A 186 -9.41 5.73 6.58
CA LEU A 186 -9.80 4.32 6.62
C LEU A 186 -8.78 3.42 5.91
N PHE A 187 -8.76 2.16 6.31
CA PHE A 187 -8.04 1.08 5.63
C PHE A 187 -8.91 -0.18 5.56
N HIS A 188 -8.63 -1.04 4.59
CA HIS A 188 -9.38 -2.27 4.37
C HIS A 188 -8.96 -3.38 5.35
N VAL A 189 -9.95 -4.15 5.82
CA VAL A 189 -9.74 -5.34 6.65
C VAL A 189 -9.64 -6.56 5.74
N GLY A 190 -8.43 -7.07 5.60
CA GLY A 190 -8.10 -8.12 4.65
C GLY A 190 -8.17 -7.61 3.20
N ARG A 191 -8.17 -8.53 2.25
CA ARG A 191 -8.25 -8.21 0.82
C ARG A 191 -9.22 -9.14 0.13
N LEU A 192 -9.80 -8.66 -0.95
CA LEU A 192 -10.46 -9.46 -1.97
C LEU A 192 -9.68 -9.34 -3.28
N ASP A 193 -9.62 -10.42 -4.03
CA ASP A 193 -9.00 -10.40 -5.35
C ASP A 193 -9.76 -9.45 -6.29
N ALA A 194 -9.10 -9.01 -7.36
CA ALA A 194 -9.70 -8.11 -8.33
C ALA A 194 -11.00 -8.71 -8.90
N ASP A 195 -10.97 -10.00 -9.23
CA ASP A 195 -12.09 -10.75 -9.80
C ASP A 195 -13.15 -11.21 -8.79
N THR A 196 -12.97 -10.86 -7.51
CA THR A 196 -13.86 -11.24 -6.41
C THR A 196 -14.66 -10.03 -5.93
N GLU A 197 -15.95 -10.25 -5.75
CA GLU A 197 -16.94 -9.26 -5.33
C GLU A 197 -17.30 -9.40 -3.84
N GLY A 198 -18.03 -8.42 -3.33
CA GLY A 198 -18.76 -8.55 -2.07
C GLY A 198 -18.08 -7.85 -0.90
N LEU A 199 -18.42 -8.33 0.31
CA LEU A 199 -18.17 -7.66 1.57
C LEU A 199 -16.68 -7.45 1.83
N LEU A 200 -16.27 -6.19 1.97
CA LEU A 200 -14.97 -5.76 2.45
C LEU A 200 -15.18 -4.73 3.55
N LEU A 201 -14.62 -4.96 4.73
CA LEU A 201 -14.73 -4.00 5.83
C LEU A 201 -13.65 -2.92 5.68
N LEU A 202 -14.00 -1.70 6.08
CA LEU A 202 -13.10 -0.56 6.13
C LEU A 202 -13.18 0.03 7.54
N THR A 203 -12.03 0.36 8.13
CA THR A 203 -11.99 0.90 9.49
C THR A 203 -10.77 1.79 9.71
N ASN A 204 -10.82 2.68 10.70
CA ASN A 204 -9.64 3.34 11.27
C ASN A 204 -9.16 2.68 12.58
N ASP A 205 -9.89 1.67 13.08
CA ASP A 205 -9.50 0.82 14.20
C ASP A 205 -8.48 -0.24 13.76
N GLY A 206 -7.21 0.02 14.07
CA GLY A 206 -6.11 -0.86 13.67
C GLY A 206 -6.06 -2.16 14.46
N ASP A 207 -6.53 -2.16 15.70
CA ASP A 207 -6.44 -3.32 16.58
C ASP A 207 -7.54 -4.31 16.22
N LEU A 208 -8.78 -3.86 15.99
CA LEU A 208 -9.83 -4.70 15.42
C LEU A 208 -9.44 -5.27 14.06
N ALA A 209 -8.96 -4.43 13.13
CA ALA A 209 -8.59 -4.90 11.80
C ALA A 209 -7.49 -5.96 11.82
N HIS A 210 -6.48 -5.77 12.67
CA HIS A 210 -5.40 -6.74 12.84
C HIS A 210 -5.95 -8.08 13.31
N ARG A 211 -6.79 -8.11 14.34
CA ARG A 211 -7.34 -9.35 14.86
C ARG A 211 -8.28 -10.04 13.87
N LEU A 212 -9.14 -9.30 13.17
CA LEU A 212 -10.02 -9.85 12.13
C LEU A 212 -9.26 -10.50 10.96
N MET A 213 -8.05 -10.01 10.66
CA MET A 213 -7.19 -10.56 9.61
C MET A 213 -6.31 -11.73 10.08
N HIS A 214 -6.01 -11.79 11.39
CA HIS A 214 -5.02 -12.72 11.89
C HIS A 214 -5.63 -14.14 12.04
N PRO A 215 -4.97 -15.20 11.52
CA PRO A 215 -5.53 -16.55 11.49
C PRO A 215 -5.91 -17.12 12.86
N SER A 216 -5.22 -16.72 13.93
CA SER A 216 -5.47 -17.24 15.29
C SER A 216 -6.86 -16.94 15.84
N TYR A 217 -7.52 -15.88 15.35
CA TYR A 217 -8.87 -15.51 15.80
C TYR A 217 -9.95 -16.25 15.03
N GLN A 218 -9.58 -17.02 14.00
CA GLN A 218 -10.47 -17.92 13.26
C GLN A 218 -11.80 -17.28 12.81
N VAL A 219 -11.77 -15.98 12.46
CA VAL A 219 -12.98 -15.25 12.05
C VAL A 219 -13.51 -15.81 10.75
N SER A 220 -14.73 -16.35 10.80
CA SER A 220 -15.38 -16.99 9.67
C SER A 220 -15.69 -16.00 8.54
N LYS A 221 -15.55 -16.49 7.31
CA LYS A 221 -15.84 -15.77 6.08
C LYS A 221 -16.70 -16.67 5.22
N THR A 222 -17.84 -16.15 4.78
CA THR A 222 -18.79 -16.90 3.95
C THR A 222 -18.73 -16.38 2.53
N TYR A 223 -18.68 -17.31 1.59
CA TYR A 223 -18.62 -17.03 0.17
C TYR A 223 -19.75 -17.75 -0.55
N LEU A 224 -20.35 -17.05 -1.51
CA LEU A 224 -21.15 -17.64 -2.57
C LEU A 224 -20.30 -17.78 -3.82
N ALA A 225 -20.16 -19.00 -4.30
CA ALA A 225 -19.39 -19.31 -5.50
C ALA A 225 -20.30 -19.94 -6.55
N THR A 226 -20.31 -19.36 -7.75
CA THR A 226 -20.83 -20.03 -8.94
C THR A 226 -19.68 -20.80 -9.56
N VAL A 227 -19.82 -22.12 -9.66
CA VAL A 227 -18.80 -23.03 -10.19
C VAL A 227 -19.27 -23.70 -11.47
N GLN A 228 -18.30 -24.12 -12.29
CA GLN A 228 -18.57 -24.90 -13.48
C GLN A 228 -18.96 -26.34 -13.13
N GLY A 229 -19.96 -26.86 -13.85
CA GLY A 229 -20.45 -28.23 -13.68
C GLY A 229 -21.47 -28.38 -12.55
N VAL A 230 -21.97 -29.60 -12.41
CA VAL A 230 -22.89 -30.01 -11.36
C VAL A 230 -22.09 -30.59 -10.20
N VAL A 231 -22.19 -29.98 -9.03
CA VAL A 231 -21.46 -30.44 -7.84
C VAL A 231 -22.11 -31.71 -7.28
N GLY A 232 -21.33 -32.79 -7.23
CA GLY A 232 -21.76 -34.07 -6.67
C GLY A 232 -21.90 -34.05 -5.14
N ARG A 233 -22.76 -34.93 -4.60
CA ARG A 233 -23.05 -35.02 -3.15
C ARG A 233 -21.81 -35.29 -2.27
N GLY A 234 -20.75 -35.90 -2.82
CA GLY A 234 -19.52 -36.23 -2.09
C GLY A 234 -18.54 -35.06 -1.94
N VAL A 235 -18.61 -34.03 -2.80
CA VAL A 235 -17.62 -32.94 -2.87
C VAL A 235 -17.53 -32.18 -1.54
N GLY A 236 -18.68 -31.87 -0.94
CA GLY A 236 -18.74 -31.17 0.34
C GLY A 236 -18.07 -31.95 1.48
N LYS A 237 -18.10 -33.29 1.44
CA LYS A 237 -17.41 -34.13 2.43
C LYS A 237 -15.90 -34.06 2.22
N SER A 238 -15.43 -34.18 0.98
CA SER A 238 -14.00 -34.07 0.65
C SER A 238 -13.42 -32.73 1.08
N LEU A 239 -14.10 -31.61 0.77
CA LEU A 239 -13.66 -30.27 1.16
C LEU A 239 -13.58 -30.09 2.69
N LYS A 240 -14.48 -30.73 3.46
CA LYS A 240 -14.47 -30.68 4.93
C LYS A 240 -13.37 -31.57 5.54
N SER A 241 -13.10 -32.72 4.93
CA SER A 241 -12.00 -33.61 5.32
C SER A 241 -10.63 -33.02 5.04
N GLY A 242 -10.55 -32.12 4.05
CA GLY A 242 -9.33 -31.45 3.63
C GLY A 242 -8.86 -31.89 2.26
N VAL A 243 -8.24 -30.96 1.54
CA VAL A 243 -7.68 -31.14 0.21
C VAL A 243 -6.25 -30.61 0.22
N GLU A 244 -5.33 -31.35 -0.40
CA GLU A 244 -3.95 -30.90 -0.59
C GLU A 244 -3.90 -29.82 -1.67
N LEU A 245 -3.27 -28.69 -1.33
CA LEU A 245 -2.97 -27.59 -2.25
C LEU A 245 -1.44 -27.39 -2.31
N ASP A 246 -0.98 -26.61 -3.29
CA ASP A 246 0.46 -26.33 -3.46
C ASP A 246 1.15 -25.73 -2.23
N ASP A 247 0.39 -25.03 -1.37
CA ASP A 247 0.86 -24.41 -0.13
C ASP A 247 0.45 -25.19 1.14
N GLY A 248 0.11 -26.48 0.98
CA GLY A 248 -0.25 -27.41 2.05
C GLY A 248 -1.76 -27.65 2.18
N PRO A 249 -2.17 -28.50 3.13
CA PRO A 249 -3.57 -28.92 3.28
C PRO A 249 -4.47 -27.74 3.64
N ALA A 250 -5.68 -27.72 3.07
CA ALA A 250 -6.72 -26.77 3.41
C ALA A 250 -8.09 -27.44 3.46
N LYS A 251 -8.96 -26.93 4.33
CA LYS A 251 -10.32 -27.45 4.51
C LYS A 251 -11.33 -26.31 4.64
N VAL A 252 -12.58 -26.62 4.37
CA VAL A 252 -13.71 -25.71 4.62
C VAL A 252 -14.41 -26.09 5.91
N ASP A 253 -14.90 -25.10 6.63
CA ASP A 253 -15.69 -25.33 7.86
C ASP A 253 -17.10 -25.79 7.50
N SER A 254 -17.67 -25.17 6.46
CA SER A 254 -19.00 -25.51 5.96
C SER A 254 -19.08 -25.42 4.45
N PHE A 255 -19.92 -26.29 3.89
CA PHE A 255 -20.20 -26.36 2.46
C PHE A 255 -21.68 -26.69 2.28
N ALA A 256 -22.35 -25.96 1.41
CA ALA A 256 -23.72 -26.25 1.00
C ALA A 256 -23.90 -25.99 -0.50
N LEU A 257 -24.52 -26.92 -1.20
CA LEU A 257 -25.04 -26.71 -2.55
C LEU A 257 -26.40 -25.99 -2.40
N LEU A 258 -26.53 -24.81 -3.00
CA LEU A 258 -27.74 -24.00 -2.91
C LEU A 258 -28.63 -24.17 -4.13
N ASP A 259 -28.03 -24.22 -5.31
CA ASP A 259 -28.76 -24.29 -6.57
C ASP A 259 -27.93 -24.94 -7.68
N ILE A 260 -28.59 -25.51 -8.67
CA ILE A 260 -27.99 -26.04 -9.90
C ILE A 260 -28.79 -25.49 -11.07
N ASN A 261 -28.12 -24.76 -11.96
CA ASN A 261 -28.76 -24.20 -13.16
C ASN A 261 -27.77 -24.14 -14.33
N ASP A 262 -28.26 -24.44 -15.55
CA ASP A 262 -27.49 -24.34 -16.81
C ASP A 262 -26.09 -24.99 -16.74
N GLY A 263 -25.97 -26.17 -16.13
CA GLY A 263 -24.70 -26.88 -15.98
C GLY A 263 -23.69 -26.17 -15.07
N LYS A 264 -24.15 -25.26 -14.20
CA LYS A 264 -23.39 -24.57 -13.15
C LYS A 264 -24.03 -24.86 -11.80
N SER A 265 -23.23 -24.74 -10.74
CA SER A 265 -23.72 -24.88 -9.37
C SER A 265 -23.44 -23.62 -8.58
N LEU A 266 -24.41 -23.21 -7.77
CA LEU A 266 -24.22 -22.18 -6.74
C LEU A 266 -23.95 -22.87 -5.41
N VAL A 267 -22.78 -22.60 -4.84
CA VAL A 267 -22.35 -23.19 -3.57
C VAL A 267 -22.04 -22.12 -2.54
N LYS A 268 -22.35 -22.42 -1.28
CA LYS A 268 -21.93 -21.65 -0.11
C LYS A 268 -20.74 -22.33 0.54
N VAL A 269 -19.66 -21.58 0.73
CA VAL A 269 -18.42 -22.03 1.35
C VAL A 269 -18.10 -21.15 2.54
N VAL A 270 -17.81 -21.75 3.70
CA VAL A 270 -17.38 -21.03 4.91
C VAL A 270 -15.98 -21.49 5.29
N LEU A 271 -15.10 -20.53 5.57
CA LEU A 271 -13.74 -20.76 6.02
C LEU A 271 -13.29 -19.62 6.93
N HIS A 272 -12.40 -19.92 7.87
CA HIS A 272 -11.73 -18.92 8.72
C HIS A 272 -10.38 -18.46 8.15
N GLU A 273 -9.82 -19.23 7.23
CA GLU A 273 -8.53 -18.97 6.60
C GLU A 273 -8.57 -17.94 5.46
N GLY A 274 -7.45 -17.23 5.24
CA GLY A 274 -7.32 -16.17 4.23
C GLY A 274 -6.13 -16.34 3.28
N ARG A 275 -5.71 -17.57 2.96
CA ARG A 275 -4.64 -17.82 1.97
C ARG A 275 -5.03 -17.26 0.59
N LYS A 276 -4.02 -16.92 -0.21
CA LYS A 276 -4.20 -16.37 -1.56
C LYS A 276 -5.10 -17.29 -2.41
N HIS A 277 -6.16 -16.73 -2.99
CA HIS A 277 -7.16 -17.42 -3.85
C HIS A 277 -7.71 -18.74 -3.27
N ILE A 278 -7.77 -18.90 -1.94
CA ILE A 278 -8.03 -20.20 -1.30
C ILE A 278 -9.34 -20.87 -1.75
N VAL A 279 -10.44 -20.12 -1.84
CA VAL A 279 -11.75 -20.67 -2.26
C VAL A 279 -11.71 -21.17 -3.71
N ARG A 280 -11.03 -20.42 -4.59
CA ARG A 280 -10.87 -20.80 -6.00
C ARG A 280 -10.07 -22.09 -6.12
N ARG A 281 -8.91 -22.15 -5.42
CA ARG A 281 -8.02 -23.32 -5.43
C ARG A 281 -8.70 -24.57 -4.86
N LEU A 282 -9.42 -24.44 -3.74
CA LEU A 282 -10.16 -25.55 -3.15
C LEU A 282 -11.21 -26.13 -4.10
N LEU A 283 -12.00 -25.27 -4.74
CA LEU A 283 -13.06 -25.70 -5.65
C LEU A 283 -12.49 -26.24 -6.97
N GLU A 284 -11.40 -25.65 -7.47
CA GLU A 284 -10.67 -26.16 -8.63
C GLU A 284 -10.05 -27.54 -8.39
N ALA A 285 -9.45 -27.77 -7.22
CA ALA A 285 -8.85 -29.05 -6.85
C ALA A 285 -9.86 -30.21 -6.78
N VAL A 286 -11.15 -29.90 -6.58
CA VAL A 286 -12.25 -30.89 -6.64
C VAL A 286 -12.99 -30.89 -7.98
N GLY A 287 -12.41 -30.28 -9.02
CA GLY A 287 -12.92 -30.30 -10.39
C GLY A 287 -13.99 -29.26 -10.73
N HIS A 288 -14.19 -28.26 -9.86
CA HIS A 288 -15.25 -27.26 -9.99
C HIS A 288 -14.68 -25.83 -9.99
N PRO A 289 -14.01 -25.40 -11.07
CA PRO A 289 -13.41 -24.07 -11.13
C PRO A 289 -14.47 -22.96 -10.96
N VAL A 290 -14.07 -21.89 -10.25
CA VAL A 290 -14.98 -20.80 -9.86
C VAL A 290 -15.14 -19.78 -10.97
N ILE A 291 -16.37 -19.57 -11.40
CA ILE A 291 -16.76 -18.58 -12.42
C ILE A 291 -16.99 -17.21 -11.76
N ARG A 292 -17.75 -17.18 -10.66
CA ARG A 292 -18.06 -15.97 -9.90
C ARG A 292 -17.90 -16.24 -8.42
N LEU A 293 -17.31 -15.29 -7.70
CA LEU A 293 -17.09 -15.39 -6.27
C LEU A 293 -17.53 -14.09 -5.59
N VAL A 294 -18.40 -14.22 -4.60
CA VAL A 294 -18.91 -13.11 -3.79
C VAL A 294 -18.71 -13.46 -2.32
N ARG A 295 -17.98 -12.63 -1.58
CA ARG A 295 -17.95 -12.75 -0.12
C ARG A 295 -19.22 -12.12 0.45
N THR A 296 -20.05 -12.89 1.11
CA THR A 296 -21.31 -12.42 1.68
C THR A 296 -21.19 -12.05 3.14
N ASP A 297 -20.30 -12.70 3.91
CA ASP A 297 -20.24 -12.49 5.36
C ASP A 297 -18.80 -12.48 5.86
N ILE A 298 -18.58 -11.69 6.92
CA ILE A 298 -17.37 -11.71 7.76
C ILE A 298 -17.84 -11.65 9.21
N GLY A 299 -17.68 -12.76 9.93
CA GLY A 299 -18.20 -12.91 11.28
C GLY A 299 -19.70 -12.55 11.35
N ALA A 300 -20.04 -11.56 12.19
CA ALA A 300 -21.41 -11.10 12.37
C ALA A 300 -21.91 -10.13 11.28
N VAL A 301 -21.05 -9.69 10.36
CA VAL A 301 -21.43 -8.72 9.32
C VAL A 301 -21.83 -9.44 8.05
N ALA A 302 -23.04 -9.16 7.59
CA ALA A 302 -23.56 -9.64 6.31
C ALA A 302 -23.58 -8.54 5.26
N LEU A 303 -23.41 -8.92 4.00
CA LEU A 303 -23.51 -8.03 2.84
C LEU A 303 -24.95 -7.55 2.63
N GLY A 304 -25.93 -8.42 2.85
CA GLY A 304 -27.35 -8.16 2.60
C GLY A 304 -27.62 -7.71 1.15
N ASP A 305 -28.56 -6.78 0.99
CA ASP A 305 -28.97 -6.24 -0.31
C ASP A 305 -28.11 -5.05 -0.78
N GLN A 306 -26.94 -4.87 -0.19
CA GLN A 306 -26.06 -3.75 -0.48
C GLN A 306 -25.59 -3.80 -1.94
N ARG A 307 -25.81 -2.71 -2.69
CA ARG A 307 -25.43 -2.64 -4.12
C ARG A 307 -23.91 -2.58 -4.29
N PRO A 308 -23.34 -3.15 -5.37
CA PRO A 308 -21.92 -3.02 -5.67
C PRO A 308 -21.44 -1.57 -5.68
N GLY A 309 -20.27 -1.31 -5.10
CA GLY A 309 -19.64 0.00 -5.00
C GLY A 309 -20.23 0.90 -3.92
N THR A 310 -21.24 0.46 -3.16
CA THR A 310 -21.81 1.25 -2.07
C THR A 310 -21.09 1.00 -0.76
N LEU A 311 -21.07 2.02 0.09
CA LEU A 311 -20.59 1.98 1.47
C LEU A 311 -21.79 2.08 2.41
N ARG A 312 -21.74 1.37 3.52
CA ARG A 312 -22.65 1.59 4.65
C ARG A 312 -21.88 1.59 5.97
N VAL A 313 -22.38 2.34 6.93
CA VAL A 313 -21.88 2.29 8.31
C VAL A 313 -22.33 0.97 8.95
N LEU A 314 -21.46 0.34 9.72
CA LEU A 314 -21.83 -0.83 10.51
C LEU A 314 -22.71 -0.43 11.70
N GLY A 315 -23.76 -1.20 11.95
CA GLY A 315 -24.60 -1.03 13.13
C GLY A 315 -23.87 -1.44 14.41
N ARG A 316 -24.37 -0.98 15.57
CA ARG A 316 -23.77 -1.31 16.88
C ARG A 316 -23.68 -2.81 17.14
N HIS A 317 -24.69 -3.58 16.75
CA HIS A 317 -24.69 -5.04 16.89
C HIS A 317 -23.64 -5.71 16.02
N GLU A 318 -23.43 -5.22 14.80
CA GLU A 318 -22.41 -5.73 13.89
C GLU A 318 -21.01 -5.46 14.42
N VAL A 319 -20.77 -4.23 14.89
CA VAL A 319 -19.50 -3.85 15.53
C VAL A 319 -19.26 -4.69 16.78
N GLY A 320 -20.24 -4.78 17.68
CA GLY A 320 -20.13 -5.60 18.89
C GLY A 320 -19.88 -7.08 18.58
N GLY A 321 -20.51 -7.62 17.54
CA GLY A 321 -20.27 -8.99 17.07
C GLY A 321 -18.86 -9.21 16.54
N LEU A 322 -18.29 -8.23 15.83
CA LEU A 322 -16.90 -8.28 15.38
C LEU A 322 -15.92 -8.22 16.56
N TYR A 323 -16.16 -7.35 17.54
CA TYR A 323 -15.36 -7.24 18.77
C TYR A 323 -15.38 -8.54 19.57
N GLY A 324 -16.58 -9.07 19.83
CA GLY A 324 -16.76 -10.34 20.53
C GLY A 324 -16.07 -11.51 19.84
N ALA A 325 -16.10 -11.56 18.50
CA ALA A 325 -15.43 -12.60 17.72
C ALA A 325 -13.90 -12.59 17.86
N VAL A 326 -13.30 -11.48 18.31
CA VAL A 326 -11.85 -11.33 18.46
C VAL A 326 -11.39 -11.04 19.89
N GLY A 327 -12.29 -11.17 20.88
CA GLY A 327 -11.97 -10.95 22.29
C GLY A 327 -11.56 -9.50 22.60
N LEU A 328 -12.26 -8.54 22.01
CA LEU A 328 -12.19 -7.11 22.33
C LEU A 328 -13.45 -6.65 23.04
#